data_AF-A0A7Y2CUJ6-F1
#
_entry.id   AF-A0A7Y2CUJ6-F1
#
_cell.length_a   1.000
_cell.length_b   1.000
_cell.length_c   1.000
_cell.angle_alpha   90.00
_cell.angle_beta   90.00
_cell.angle_gamma   90.00
#
_symmetry.space_group_name_H-M   'P 1'
#
loop_
_entity.id
_entity.type
_entity.pdbx_description
1 polymer ?
#
loop_
_entity_poly.entity_id
_entity_poly.type
_entity_poly.pdbx_seq_one_letter_code
_entity_poly.pdbx_strand_id
1 'polypeptide(L)'
;MSLAYHISLCICLGLLGPLISLAAAQPAPGEVALVVAPPWVTLPPIIESAGGQPIGPVGTRLASFAQSDDAAFFARVKAGGAWFVLDGRAAAGLCGVPT
;
A
#
# COMPACT_ATOMS: atom_id res chain seq x y z
N MET A 1 0.51 -36.59 -9.66
CA MET A 1 0.26 -35.13 -9.51
C MET A 1 0.75 -34.46 -10.78
N SER A 2 -0.17 -34.00 -11.63
CA SER A 2 0.06 -33.77 -13.07
C SER A 2 0.99 -32.59 -13.37
N LEU A 3 1.80 -32.68 -14.43
CA LEU A 3 2.71 -31.62 -14.92
C LEU A 3 2.01 -30.25 -15.07
N ALA A 4 0.74 -30.28 -15.49
CA ALA A 4 -0.11 -29.09 -15.64
C ALA A 4 -0.31 -28.30 -14.33
N TYR A 5 -0.30 -28.99 -13.18
CA TYR A 5 -0.40 -28.33 -11.86
C TYR A 5 0.85 -27.52 -11.56
N HIS A 6 2.04 -28.05 -11.86
CA HIS A 6 3.31 -27.35 -11.63
C HIS A 6 3.44 -26.11 -12.52
N ILE A 7 3.03 -26.20 -13.79
CA ILE A 7 3.04 -25.06 -14.71
C ILE A 7 2.06 -23.98 -14.23
N SER A 8 0.84 -24.36 -13.85
CA SER A 8 -0.16 -23.41 -13.33
C SER A 8 0.34 -22.73 -12.05
N LEU A 9 0.95 -23.49 -11.15
CA LEU A 9 1.55 -22.97 -9.92
C LEU A 9 2.68 -21.96 -10.22
N CYS A 10 3.61 -22.30 -11.11
CA CYS A 10 4.71 -21.39 -11.50
C CYS A 10 4.19 -20.09 -12.12
N ILE A 11 3.16 -20.15 -12.96
CA ILE A 11 2.54 -18.97 -13.57
C ILE A 11 1.89 -18.10 -12.47
N CYS A 12 1.15 -18.70 -11.55
CA CYS A 12 0.54 -17.97 -10.43
C CYS A 12 1.61 -17.29 -9.55
N LEU A 13 2.69 -17.99 -9.20
CA LEU A 13 3.78 -17.40 -8.43
C LEU A 13 4.48 -16.26 -9.18
N GLY A 14 4.72 -16.42 -10.49
CA GLY A 14 5.35 -15.39 -11.31
C GLY A 14 4.51 -14.11 -11.38
N LEU A 15 3.19 -14.24 -11.49
CA LEU A 15 2.27 -13.10 -11.55
C LEU A 15 2.02 -12.44 -10.19
N LEU A 16 1.94 -13.23 -9.12
CA LEU A 16 1.65 -12.72 -7.77
C LEU A 16 2.91 -12.27 -7.01
N GLY A 17 4.09 -12.71 -7.42
CA GLY A 17 5.37 -12.42 -6.75
C GLY A 17 5.57 -10.92 -6.45
N PRO A 18 5.44 -10.02 -7.45
CA PRO A 18 5.58 -8.58 -7.21
C PRO A 18 4.54 -8.02 -6.22
N LEU A 19 3.30 -8.51 -6.26
CA LEU A 19 2.23 -8.08 -5.36
C LEU A 19 2.49 -8.57 -3.92
N ILE A 20 2.98 -9.79 -3.76
CA ILE A 20 3.35 -10.35 -2.45
C ILE A 20 4.53 -9.57 -1.87
N SER A 21 5.54 -9.25 -2.69
CA SER A 21 6.68 -8.43 -2.29
C SER A 21 6.23 -7.05 -1.80
N LEU A 22 5.33 -6.38 -2.53
CA LEU A 22 4.78 -5.10 -2.13
C LEU A 22 3.95 -5.19 -0.84
N ALA A 23 3.14 -6.24 -0.68
CA ALA A 23 2.33 -6.43 0.52
C ALA A 23 3.19 -6.69 1.78
N ALA A 24 4.40 -7.24 1.61
CA ALA A 24 5.37 -7.44 2.69
C ALA A 24 6.17 -6.18 3.01
N ALA A 25 6.27 -5.22 2.08
CA ALA A 25 7.00 -3.97 2.27
C ALA A 25 6.22 -3.02 3.19
N GLN A 26 6.79 -2.78 4.37
CA GLN A 26 6.23 -1.84 5.34
C GLN A 26 6.92 -0.49 5.20
N PRO A 27 6.18 0.63 5.09
CA PRO A 27 6.77 1.95 5.12
C PRO A 27 7.40 2.21 6.49
N ALA A 28 8.54 2.89 6.49
CA ALA A 28 9.15 3.39 7.71
C ALA A 28 8.52 4.73 8.15
N PRO A 29 8.58 5.10 9.44
CA PRO A 29 8.21 6.45 9.87
C PRO A 29 9.03 7.50 9.11
N GLY A 30 8.38 8.57 8.68
CA GLY A 30 8.97 9.63 7.85
C GLY A 30 9.04 9.30 6.36
N GLU A 31 8.86 8.05 5.94
CA GLU A 31 8.78 7.69 4.51
C GLU A 31 7.34 7.83 3.98
N VAL A 32 7.23 7.95 2.65
CA VAL A 32 5.93 8.02 1.98
C VAL A 32 5.28 6.64 1.96
N ALA A 33 4.07 6.56 2.47
CA ALA A 33 3.22 5.39 2.43
C ALA A 33 2.10 5.54 1.39
N LEU A 34 1.77 4.46 0.70
CA LEU A 34 0.53 4.33 -0.07
C LEU A 34 -0.54 3.70 0.83
N VAL A 35 -1.55 4.48 1.19
CA VAL A 35 -2.69 3.99 1.96
C VAL A 35 -3.80 3.58 1.01
N VAL A 36 -4.29 2.35 1.16
CA VAL A 36 -5.38 1.78 0.34
C VAL A 36 -6.59 1.52 1.22
N ALA A 37 -7.76 1.94 0.76
CA ALA A 37 -9.03 1.82 1.45
C ALA A 37 -10.15 1.38 0.50
N PRO A 38 -11.26 0.86 1.03
CA PRO A 38 -12.45 0.65 0.22
C PRO A 38 -12.96 1.96 -0.39
N PRO A 39 -13.65 1.92 -1.54
CA PRO A 39 -14.09 3.12 -2.26
C PRO A 39 -15.19 3.93 -1.57
N TRP A 40 -15.79 3.39 -0.49
CA TRP A 40 -16.77 4.07 0.36
C TRP A 40 -16.12 4.79 1.56
N VAL A 41 -14.79 4.71 1.70
CA VAL A 41 -14.01 5.38 2.73
C VAL A 41 -13.29 6.59 2.13
N THR A 42 -13.31 7.73 2.83
CA THR A 42 -12.56 8.92 2.43
C THR A 42 -11.24 8.98 3.20
N LEU A 43 -10.13 8.81 2.48
CA LEU A 43 -8.79 8.66 3.07
C LEU A 43 -8.21 9.91 3.73
N PRO A 44 -8.28 11.13 3.14
CA PRO A 44 -7.62 12.29 3.74
C PRO A 44 -8.03 12.58 5.20
N PRO A 45 -9.34 12.56 5.58
CA PRO A 45 -9.73 12.73 6.98
C PRO A 45 -9.21 11.64 7.93
N ILE A 46 -9.09 10.39 7.45
CA ILE A 46 -8.51 9.28 8.24
C ILE A 46 -7.01 9.50 8.44
N ILE A 47 -6.30 9.90 7.39
CA ILE A 47 -4.87 10.19 7.44
C ILE A 47 -4.61 11.35 8.41
N GLU A 48 -5.36 12.44 8.29
CA GLU A 48 -5.22 13.63 9.14
C GLU A 48 -5.55 13.33 10.61
N SER A 49 -6.67 12.65 10.88
CA SER A 49 -7.04 12.26 12.25
C SER A 49 -6.09 11.23 12.86
N ALA A 50 -5.42 10.42 12.04
CA ALA A 50 -4.36 9.54 12.48
C ALA A 50 -3.01 10.27 12.71
N GLY A 51 -2.92 11.57 12.50
CA GLY A 51 -1.69 12.36 12.70
C GLY A 51 -0.69 12.28 11.54
N GLY A 52 -1.16 11.92 10.34
CA GLY A 52 -0.37 11.97 9.12
C GLY A 52 -0.71 13.18 8.26
N GLN A 53 0.06 13.33 7.19
CA GLN A 53 -0.12 14.36 6.17
C GLN A 53 -0.43 13.68 4.83
N PRO A 54 -1.62 13.92 4.22
CA PRO A 54 -1.90 13.49 2.86
C PRO A 54 -0.94 14.17 1.87
N ILE A 55 -0.46 13.41 0.88
CA ILE A 55 0.46 13.90 -0.16
C ILE A 55 -0.29 13.95 -1.50
N GLY A 56 -0.24 15.14 -2.12
CA GLY A 56 -0.71 15.37 -3.48
C GLY A 56 -2.12 15.97 -3.55
N PRO A 57 -2.43 16.75 -4.61
CA PRO A 57 -3.72 17.44 -4.76
C PRO A 57 -4.86 16.51 -5.20
N VAL A 58 -4.55 15.30 -5.70
CA VAL A 58 -5.53 14.34 -6.23
C VAL A 58 -5.40 13.03 -5.48
N GLY A 59 -6.22 12.83 -4.45
CA GLY A 59 -6.47 11.52 -3.88
C GLY A 59 -7.42 10.73 -4.78
N THR A 60 -7.17 9.42 -4.95
CA THR A 60 -8.14 8.54 -5.61
C THR A 60 -9.11 7.97 -4.56
N ARG A 61 -10.26 7.42 -4.99
CA ARG A 61 -11.20 6.78 -4.06
C ARG A 61 -10.64 5.53 -3.38
N LEU A 62 -9.65 4.87 -3.98
CA LEU A 62 -9.08 3.63 -3.46
C LEU A 62 -7.77 3.85 -2.72
N ALA A 63 -7.00 4.87 -3.10
CA ALA A 63 -5.68 5.07 -2.53
C ALA A 63 -5.26 6.54 -2.48
N SER A 64 -4.47 6.85 -1.46
CA SER A 64 -3.87 8.16 -1.23
C SER A 64 -2.47 7.98 -0.66
N PHE A 65 -1.54 8.83 -1.09
CA PHE A 65 -0.21 8.89 -0.48
C PHE A 65 -0.28 9.68 0.82
N ALA A 66 0.49 9.25 1.82
CA ALA A 66 0.57 9.90 3.11
C ALA A 66 1.97 9.76 3.71
N GLN A 67 2.31 10.64 4.64
CA GLN A 67 3.54 10.57 5.42
C GLN A 67 3.25 10.93 6.88
N SER A 68 3.99 10.32 7.80
CA SER A 68 3.99 10.68 9.22
C SER A 68 5.29 10.22 9.84
N ASP A 69 5.86 11.02 10.73
CA ASP A 69 7.04 10.65 11.53
C ASP A 69 6.69 9.75 12.74
N ASP A 70 5.39 9.55 13.02
CA ASP A 70 4.93 8.71 14.13
C ASP A 70 4.85 7.24 13.71
N ALA A 71 5.58 6.37 14.40
CA ALA A 71 5.54 4.92 14.18
C ALA A 71 4.15 4.28 14.40
N ALA A 72 3.27 4.89 15.20
CA ALA A 72 1.92 4.40 15.44
C ALA A 72 0.89 4.84 14.37
N PHE A 73 1.27 5.74 13.45
CA PHE A 73 0.41 6.26 12.38
C PHE A 73 -0.24 5.13 11.56
N PHE A 74 0.56 4.18 11.07
CA PHE A 74 0.06 3.11 10.20
C PHE A 74 -0.94 2.20 10.91
N ALA A 75 -0.80 1.99 12.22
CA ALA A 75 -1.77 1.23 13.00
C ALA A 75 -3.10 1.99 13.13
N ARG A 76 -3.05 3.30 13.39
CA ARG A 76 -4.23 4.16 13.50
C ARG A 76 -4.98 4.28 12.17
N VAL A 77 -4.27 4.43 11.05
CA VAL A 77 -4.87 4.48 9.71
C VAL A 77 -5.60 3.17 9.38
N LYS A 78 -5.01 2.01 9.70
CA LYS A 78 -5.68 0.71 9.55
C LYS A 78 -6.91 0.59 10.45
N ALA A 79 -6.81 1.01 11.70
CA ALA A 79 -7.95 1.04 12.62
C ALA A 79 -9.07 2.00 12.16
N GLY A 80 -8.72 3.06 11.43
CA GLY A 80 -9.65 4.00 10.82
C GLY A 80 -10.34 3.50 9.55
N GLY A 81 -10.01 2.30 9.06
CA GLY A 81 -10.70 1.66 7.92
C GLY A 81 -9.86 1.50 6.66
N ALA A 82 -8.56 1.81 6.69
CA ALA A 82 -7.67 1.43 5.60
C ALA A 82 -7.47 -0.10 5.57
N TRP A 83 -7.47 -0.68 4.36
CA TRP A 83 -7.18 -2.10 4.15
C TRP A 83 -5.69 -2.38 4.17
N PHE A 84 -4.91 -1.54 3.48
CA PHE A 84 -3.48 -1.71 3.34
C PHE A 84 -2.74 -0.39 3.54
N VAL A 85 -1.53 -0.52 4.06
CA VAL A 85 -0.55 0.57 4.16
C VAL A 85 0.74 0.00 3.61
N LEU A 86 1.15 0.48 2.45
CA LEU A 86 2.23 -0.09 1.63
C LEU A 86 3.36 0.92 1.52
N ASP A 87 4.59 0.43 1.34
CA ASP A 87 5.73 1.29 1.06
C ASP A 87 5.55 2.02 -0.30
N GLY A 88 5.63 3.36 -0.28
CA GLY A 88 5.40 4.19 -1.46
C GLY A 88 6.47 4.04 -2.53
N ARG A 89 7.73 3.75 -2.16
CA ARG A 89 8.82 3.53 -3.10
C ARG A 89 8.69 2.17 -3.77
N ALA A 90 8.39 1.13 -3.01
CA ALA A 90 8.09 -0.20 -3.56
C ALA A 90 6.90 -0.15 -4.54
N ALA A 91 5.84 0.60 -4.20
CA ALA A 91 4.70 0.80 -5.09
C ALA A 91 5.09 1.54 -6.38
N ALA A 92 5.90 2.58 -6.29
CA ALA A 92 6.41 3.32 -7.45
C ALA A 92 7.33 2.46 -8.33
N GLY A 93 8.12 1.55 -7.73
CA GLY A 93 8.95 0.58 -8.45
C GLY A 93 8.13 -0.38 -9.32
N LEU A 94 6.93 -0.79 -8.90
CA LEU A 94 6.02 -1.58 -9.75
C LEU A 94 5.55 -0.83 -11.00
N CYS A 95 5.51 0.51 -10.93
CA CYS A 95 5.14 1.38 -12.05
C CYS A 95 6.35 1.72 -12.93
N GLY A 96 7.54 1.17 -12.65
CA GLY A 96 8.77 1.50 -13.37
C GLY A 96 9.29 2.92 -13.11
N VAL A 97 8.84 3.56 -12.03
CA VAL A 97 9.32 4.88 -11.63
C VAL A 97 10.67 4.71 -10.93
N PRO A 98 11.70 5.51 -11.27
CA PRO A 98 12.97 5.50 -10.54
C PRO A 98 12.74 6.00 -9.10
N THR A 99 13.17 5.24 -8.11
CA THR A 99 12.98 5.51 -6.67
C THR A 99 14.26 5.49 -5.89
#